data_AF-A0A521QJ31-F1
#
_entry.id   AF-A0A521QJ31-F1
#
_cell.length_a   1.000
_cell.length_b   1.000
_cell.length_c   1.000
_cell.angle_alpha   90.00
_cell.angle_beta   90.00
_cell.angle_gamma   90.00
#
_symmetry.space_group_name_H-M   'P 1'
#
loop_
_entity.id
_entity.type
_entity.pdbx_description
1 polymer ?
#
loop_
_entity_poly.entity_id
_entity_poly.type
_entity_poly.pdbx_seq_one_letter_code
_entity_poly.pdbx_strand_id
1 'polypeptide(L)'
;MDFHLERGLRLHTEPQYKNLYKWAINEVNAEGRPIGGDQIPWRWSLDFTATSCVLRDSFQIRQPLGFSFTTSNSDGTTSQQETGGQEDRSERSQVIRLELRPGSPRDTDGYDRQTKFSMFGTDRTIQKFELCITSLASNDEQERCTVWGCPSYTTEIDFRDETTDDCIVFSLSVKPEAFTRYIEKIDRGLVDDVHFSVGHVDGFYSEWSPSISTSRVKVLTSDQEHKVTLPTDREFEVPRLGRIGEVSLSINRHLELVDNPPHAHAVEPKTEVGAGIELRAPQATTNLQALTDSPMMHVLQSLKRAAWLSAWALGLLLVVILLRR
;
A
#
# COMPACT_ATOMS: atom_id res chain seq x y z
N MET A 1 -7.87 -20.03 17.83
CA MET A 1 -7.97 -19.77 16.39
C MET A 1 -7.28 -20.92 15.72
N ASP A 2 -8.00 -21.63 14.86
CA ASP A 2 -7.47 -22.80 14.16
C ASP A 2 -7.14 -22.38 12.73
N PHE A 3 -5.85 -22.18 12.45
CA PHE A 3 -5.39 -21.79 11.12
C PHE A 3 -5.44 -22.96 10.16
N HIS A 4 -5.97 -22.72 8.96
CA HIS A 4 -6.16 -23.72 7.91
C HIS A 4 -4.89 -23.88 7.07
N LEU A 5 -3.81 -24.40 7.66
CA LEU A 5 -2.56 -24.70 6.96
C LEU A 5 -2.46 -26.18 6.57
N GLU A 6 -2.05 -26.46 5.34
CA GLU A 6 -1.99 -27.82 4.78
C GLU A 6 -0.57 -28.41 4.83
N ARG A 7 0.45 -27.56 4.99
CA ARG A 7 1.87 -27.92 4.86
C ARG A 7 2.70 -27.27 5.96
N GLY A 8 3.75 -27.96 6.37
CA GLY A 8 4.77 -27.40 7.25
C GLY A 8 5.72 -26.48 6.49
N LEU A 9 6.50 -25.68 7.22
CA LEU A 9 7.52 -24.79 6.65
C LEU A 9 8.90 -25.14 7.23
N ARG A 10 9.92 -25.12 6.38
CA ARG A 10 11.31 -25.37 6.78
C ARG A 10 12.25 -24.36 6.13
N LEU A 11 13.17 -23.82 6.92
CA LEU A 11 14.29 -23.04 6.41
C LEU A 11 15.30 -23.96 5.70
N HIS A 12 15.65 -23.64 4.46
CA HIS A 12 16.60 -24.38 3.64
C HIS A 12 17.88 -23.57 3.47
N THR A 13 19.01 -24.07 3.99
CA THR A 13 20.30 -23.36 3.99
C THR A 13 21.20 -23.67 2.80
N GLU A 14 20.81 -24.61 1.94
CA GLU A 14 21.55 -25.00 0.74
C GLU A 14 20.67 -24.90 -0.52
N PRO A 15 20.12 -23.71 -0.83
CA PRO A 15 19.21 -23.57 -1.96
C PRO A 15 19.92 -23.84 -3.29
N GLN A 16 19.15 -24.17 -4.33
CA GLN A 16 19.64 -24.47 -5.67
C GLN A 16 20.60 -23.39 -6.21
N TYR A 17 20.30 -22.12 -5.91
CA TYR A 17 21.08 -20.95 -6.33
C TYR A 17 21.85 -20.31 -5.16
N LYS A 18 22.61 -21.11 -4.41
CA LYS A 18 23.35 -20.67 -3.21
C LYS A 18 24.35 -19.52 -3.43
N ASN A 19 24.79 -19.32 -4.67
CA ASN A 19 25.66 -18.20 -5.07
C ASN A 19 24.92 -16.86 -5.09
N LEU A 20 23.58 -16.87 -5.22
CA LEU A 20 22.74 -15.69 -5.23
C LEU A 20 22.00 -15.50 -3.88
N TYR A 21 21.58 -16.60 -3.25
CA TYR A 21 20.80 -16.58 -2.02
C TYR A 21 21.38 -17.54 -0.99
N LYS A 22 21.58 -17.05 0.25
CA LYS A 22 22.17 -17.86 1.32
C LYS A 22 21.20 -18.87 1.94
N TRP A 23 19.90 -18.68 1.71
CA TRP A 23 18.82 -19.49 2.28
C TRP A 23 17.55 -19.31 1.44
N ALA A 24 16.61 -20.22 1.63
CA ALA A 24 15.25 -20.18 1.10
C ALA A 24 14.28 -20.82 2.11
N ILE A 25 12.98 -20.74 1.83
CA ILE A 25 11.94 -21.49 2.57
C ILE A 25 11.38 -22.55 1.64
N ASN A 26 11.17 -23.77 2.15
CA ASN A 26 10.38 -24.77 1.46
C ASN A 26 9.11 -25.07 2.26
N GLU A 27 8.02 -25.29 1.54
CA GLU A 27 6.86 -26.00 2.09
C GLU A 27 7.21 -27.49 2.16
N VAL A 28 6.80 -28.16 3.22
CA VAL A 28 7.01 -29.60 3.42
C VAL A 28 5.68 -30.31 3.66
N ASN A 29 5.56 -31.51 3.12
CA ASN A 29 4.40 -32.37 3.34
C ASN A 29 4.43 -33.04 4.73
N ALA A 30 3.42 -33.86 5.03
CA ALA A 30 3.34 -34.61 6.29
C ALA A 30 4.54 -35.55 6.55
N GLU A 31 5.19 -36.06 5.50
CA GLU A 31 6.41 -36.87 5.62
C GLU A 31 7.71 -36.03 5.71
N GLY A 32 7.59 -34.69 5.78
CA GLY A 32 8.74 -33.78 5.84
C GLY A 32 9.49 -33.61 4.51
N ARG A 33 8.91 -34.07 3.40
CA ARG A 33 9.49 -33.91 2.05
C ARG A 33 9.12 -32.54 1.49
N PRO A 34 10.05 -31.84 0.82
CA PRO A 34 9.77 -30.54 0.22
C PRO A 34 8.75 -30.65 -0.92
N ILE A 35 7.86 -29.67 -1.01
CA ILE A 35 6.89 -29.45 -2.08
C ILE A 35 7.23 -28.10 -2.75
N GLY A 36 7.28 -28.07 -4.08
CA GLY A 36 7.59 -26.86 -4.84
C GLY A 36 9.08 -26.50 -4.83
N GLY A 37 9.40 -25.33 -5.39
CA GLY A 37 10.77 -24.80 -5.43
C GLY A 37 11.20 -24.05 -4.17
N ASP A 38 12.46 -23.64 -4.15
CA ASP A 38 13.01 -22.73 -3.15
C ASP A 38 12.34 -21.36 -3.21
N GLN A 39 11.67 -20.96 -2.13
CA GLN A 39 11.06 -19.63 -2.00
C GLN A 39 12.07 -18.66 -1.38
N ILE A 40 12.44 -17.63 -2.12
CA ILE A 40 13.41 -16.61 -1.73
C ILE A 40 12.72 -15.25 -1.54
N PRO A 41 13.26 -14.34 -0.70
CA PRO A 41 12.66 -13.03 -0.50
C PRO A 41 12.49 -12.27 -1.83
N TRP A 42 11.25 -11.85 -2.11
CA TRP A 42 10.92 -11.06 -3.28
C TRP A 42 11.25 -9.59 -3.01
N ARG A 43 12.11 -9.00 -3.83
CA ARG A 43 12.63 -7.63 -3.61
C ARG A 43 12.06 -6.60 -4.58
N TRP A 44 11.51 -7.02 -5.70
CA TRP A 44 10.99 -6.11 -6.73
C TRP A 44 9.60 -5.60 -6.37
N SER A 45 9.17 -4.56 -7.07
CA SER A 45 7.86 -3.96 -6.87
C SER A 45 6.73 -4.89 -7.32
N LEU A 46 5.61 -4.81 -6.61
CA LEU A 46 4.36 -5.47 -6.94
C LEU A 46 3.27 -4.41 -7.01
N ASP A 47 2.55 -4.40 -8.12
CA ASP A 47 1.51 -3.42 -8.39
C ASP A 47 0.13 -3.96 -8.01
N PHE A 48 -0.72 -3.05 -7.60
CA PHE A 48 -2.12 -3.27 -7.25
C PHE A 48 -2.96 -2.13 -7.83
N THR A 49 -4.15 -2.47 -8.30
CA THR A 49 -5.15 -1.53 -8.78
C THR A 49 -6.33 -1.54 -7.82
N ALA A 50 -6.78 -0.37 -7.37
CA ALA A 50 -7.98 -0.30 -6.55
C ALA A 50 -9.24 -0.64 -7.37
N THR A 51 -10.11 -1.46 -6.81
CA THR A 51 -11.41 -1.84 -7.38
C THR A 51 -12.58 -1.16 -6.66
N SER A 52 -12.35 -0.66 -5.45
CA SER A 52 -13.32 0.07 -4.64
C SER A 52 -12.60 1.11 -3.79
N CYS A 53 -13.28 2.22 -3.49
CA CYS A 53 -12.77 3.29 -2.63
C CYS A 53 -13.88 3.77 -1.70
N VAL A 54 -13.64 3.69 -0.39
CA VAL A 54 -14.58 4.12 0.65
C VAL A 54 -13.89 5.13 1.57
N LEU A 55 -14.44 6.34 1.63
CA LEU A 55 -14.08 7.31 2.66
C LEU A 55 -14.96 7.06 3.90
N ARG A 56 -14.34 6.66 5.01
CA ARG A 56 -15.00 6.45 6.29
C ARG A 56 -14.67 7.59 7.24
N ASP A 57 -15.70 8.26 7.73
CA ASP A 57 -15.61 9.18 8.86
C ASP A 57 -16.14 8.49 10.11
N SER A 58 -15.40 8.58 11.21
CA SER A 58 -15.75 7.95 12.47
C SER A 58 -15.47 8.90 13.63
N PHE A 59 -16.34 8.84 14.63
CA PHE A 59 -16.26 9.65 15.83
C PHE A 59 -16.55 8.77 17.03
N GLN A 60 -15.63 8.72 17.98
CA GLN A 60 -15.76 7.96 19.20
C GLN A 60 -15.75 8.90 20.40
N ILE A 61 -16.82 8.84 21.20
CA ILE A 61 -16.84 9.43 22.54
C ILE A 61 -16.50 8.32 23.52
N ARG A 62 -15.36 8.43 24.19
CA ARG A 62 -15.07 7.60 25.36
C ARG A 62 -15.56 8.34 26.58
N GLN A 63 -16.73 7.97 27.09
CA GLN A 63 -17.16 8.43 28.40
C GLN A 63 -16.29 7.71 29.44
N PRO A 64 -15.69 8.43 30.40
CA PRO A 64 -15.06 7.79 31.54
C PRO A 64 -16.16 7.04 32.29
N LEU A 65 -16.18 5.71 32.14
CA LEU A 65 -16.97 4.88 33.01
C LEU A 65 -16.37 5.03 34.40
N GLY A 66 -16.97 5.90 35.21
CA GLY A 66 -16.58 6.18 36.60
C GLY A 66 -16.87 5.00 37.51
N PHE A 67 -16.35 3.82 37.18
CA PHE A 67 -16.34 2.69 38.10
C PHE A 67 -15.22 2.93 39.12
N SER A 68 -15.60 3.46 40.28
CA SER A 68 -14.76 3.38 41.46
C SER A 68 -14.85 1.96 42.01
N PHE A 69 -13.85 1.12 41.71
CA PHE A 69 -13.72 -0.14 42.40
C PHE A 69 -13.06 0.09 43.75
N THR A 70 -13.74 -0.35 44.80
CA THR A 70 -13.20 -0.31 46.15
C THR A 70 -12.47 -1.62 46.41
N THR A 71 -11.15 -1.62 46.37
CA THR A 71 -10.36 -2.80 46.74
C THR A 71 -10.07 -2.77 48.23
N SER A 72 -10.55 -3.80 48.95
CA SER A 72 -10.15 -4.05 50.33
C SER A 72 -8.79 -4.74 50.35
N ASN A 73 -7.79 -4.08 50.90
CA ASN A 73 -6.48 -4.69 51.11
C ASN A 73 -6.55 -5.72 52.24
N SER A 74 -5.62 -6.68 52.25
CA SER A 74 -5.59 -7.80 53.21
C SER A 74 -5.35 -7.36 54.67
N ASP A 75 -4.93 -6.12 54.88
CA ASP A 75 -4.78 -5.46 56.18
C ASP A 75 -6.08 -4.80 56.68
N GLY A 76 -7.19 -4.96 55.94
CA GLY A 76 -8.49 -4.36 56.26
C GLY A 76 -8.59 -2.88 55.87
N THR A 77 -7.54 -2.30 55.26
CA THR A 77 -7.57 -0.92 54.80
C THR A 77 -8.31 -0.85 53.46
N THR A 78 -9.30 0.04 53.39
CA THR A 78 -10.06 0.29 52.17
C THR A 78 -9.43 1.49 51.45
N SER A 79 -8.77 1.26 50.33
CA SER A 79 -8.23 2.33 49.48
C SER A 79 -9.14 2.53 48.26
N GLN A 80 -9.75 3.71 48.15
CA GLN A 80 -10.38 4.15 46.90
C GLN A 80 -9.28 4.61 45.96
N GLN A 81 -8.97 3.78 44.96
CA GLN A 81 -8.06 4.18 43.89
C GLN A 81 -8.90 4.82 42.79
N GLU A 82 -8.97 6.15 42.81
CA GLU A 82 -9.47 6.90 41.66
C GLU A 82 -8.51 6.65 40.49
N THR A 83 -8.94 5.86 39.51
CA THR A 83 -8.20 5.68 38.27
C THR A 83 -8.23 7.03 37.58
N GLY A 84 -7.08 7.74 37.59
CA GLY A 84 -6.97 9.14 37.18
C GLY A 84 -7.83 9.44 35.96
N GLY A 85 -8.76 10.39 36.13
CA GLY A 85 -9.74 10.76 35.13
C GLY A 85 -9.06 11.11 33.82
N GLN A 86 -9.08 10.17 32.89
CA GLN A 86 -8.72 10.43 31.52
C GLN A 86 -9.80 11.36 30.98
N GLU A 87 -9.46 12.65 30.83
CA GLU A 87 -10.33 13.70 30.32
C GLU A 87 -11.09 13.21 29.07
N ASP A 88 -12.33 13.66 28.91
CA ASP A 88 -13.20 13.36 27.77
C ASP A 88 -12.47 13.60 26.44
N ARG A 89 -11.86 12.55 25.90
CA ARG A 89 -11.22 12.58 24.58
C ARG A 89 -12.23 12.09 23.57
N SER A 90 -12.85 13.06 22.91
CA SER A 90 -13.56 12.80 21.66
C SER A 90 -12.52 12.60 20.56
N GLU A 91 -12.44 11.40 20.01
CA GLU A 91 -11.52 11.06 18.92
C GLU A 91 -12.32 10.98 17.61
N ARG A 92 -12.07 11.93 16.71
CA ARG A 92 -12.55 11.84 15.31
C ARG A 92 -11.43 11.26 14.46
N SER A 93 -11.76 10.27 13.63
CA SER A 93 -10.82 9.62 12.73
C SER A 93 -11.46 9.43 11.36
N GLN A 94 -10.73 9.83 10.33
CA GLN A 94 -11.08 9.60 8.94
C GLN A 94 -10.09 8.61 8.32
N VAL A 95 -10.61 7.68 7.51
CA VAL A 95 -9.83 6.63 6.84
C VAL A 95 -10.31 6.50 5.41
N ILE A 96 -9.38 6.45 4.44
CA ILE A 96 -9.68 6.02 3.08
C ILE A 96 -9.35 4.54 2.99
N ARG A 97 -10.34 3.71 2.66
CA ARG A 97 -10.17 2.26 2.47
C ARG A 97 -10.33 1.92 1.01
N LEU A 98 -9.34 1.24 0.46
CA LEU A 98 -9.38 0.72 -0.90
C LEU A 98 -9.41 -0.81 -0.87
N GLU A 99 -10.24 -1.41 -1.70
CA GLU A 99 -10.09 -2.82 -2.07
C GLU A 99 -9.15 -2.90 -3.27
N LEU A 100 -8.19 -3.81 -3.22
CA LEU A 100 -7.12 -3.91 -4.20
C LEU A 100 -7.22 -5.22 -4.98
N ARG A 101 -6.88 -5.15 -6.25
CA ARG A 101 -6.61 -6.30 -7.11
C ARG A 101 -5.14 -6.28 -7.54
N PRO A 102 -4.38 -7.39 -7.44
CA PRO A 102 -3.02 -7.43 -7.94
C PRO A 102 -2.91 -7.09 -9.43
N GLY A 103 -1.79 -6.52 -9.86
CA GLY A 103 -1.51 -6.14 -11.23
C GLY A 103 -1.79 -4.66 -11.55
N SER A 104 -1.24 -4.22 -12.68
CA SER A 104 -1.44 -2.87 -13.23
C SER A 104 -2.67 -2.85 -14.14
N PRO A 105 -3.43 -1.76 -14.23
CA PRO A 105 -4.54 -1.69 -15.18
C PRO A 105 -4.07 -1.58 -16.63
N ARG A 106 -2.77 -1.36 -16.87
CA ARG A 106 -2.18 -1.44 -18.21
C ARG A 106 -2.02 -2.88 -18.71
N ASP A 107 -2.22 -3.87 -17.85
CA ASP A 107 -2.15 -5.29 -18.21
C ASP A 107 -3.48 -5.82 -18.80
N THR A 108 -4.34 -4.93 -19.35
CA THR A 108 -5.70 -5.22 -19.84
C THR A 108 -5.80 -6.37 -20.83
N ASP A 109 -4.72 -6.67 -21.56
CA ASP A 109 -4.73 -7.66 -22.64
C ASP A 109 -4.29 -9.07 -22.22
N GLY A 110 -4.07 -9.33 -20.91
CA GLY A 110 -3.70 -10.67 -20.47
C GLY A 110 -3.84 -10.92 -18.97
N TYR A 111 -5.01 -11.42 -18.55
CA TYR A 111 -5.24 -11.98 -17.20
C TYR A 111 -4.18 -13.02 -16.80
N ASP A 112 -3.55 -13.69 -17.76
CA ASP A 112 -2.51 -14.70 -17.52
C ASP A 112 -1.22 -14.16 -16.89
N ARG A 113 -1.02 -12.83 -16.87
CA ARG A 113 0.16 -12.20 -16.28
C ARG A 113 -0.05 -11.68 -14.86
N GLN A 114 -1.25 -11.78 -14.31
CA GLN A 114 -1.52 -11.29 -12.96
C GLN A 114 -0.74 -12.13 -11.93
N THR A 115 0.04 -11.46 -11.07
CA THR A 115 0.72 -12.13 -9.96
C THR A 115 -0.32 -12.72 -9.01
N LYS A 116 -0.24 -14.03 -8.80
CA LYS A 116 -1.07 -14.76 -7.83
C LYS A 116 -0.36 -14.80 -6.49
N PHE A 117 -1.12 -14.59 -5.43
CA PHE A 117 -0.61 -14.60 -4.07
C PHE A 117 -1.23 -15.75 -3.30
N SER A 118 -0.46 -16.40 -2.45
CA SER A 118 -0.92 -17.48 -1.56
C SER A 118 -0.18 -17.39 -0.24
N MET A 119 -0.83 -17.77 0.86
CA MET A 119 -0.14 -17.92 2.13
C MET A 119 0.80 -19.12 2.05
N PHE A 120 1.96 -19.02 2.71
CA PHE A 120 2.77 -20.21 2.95
C PHE A 120 1.94 -21.30 3.65
N GLY A 121 2.21 -22.56 3.33
CA GLY A 121 1.46 -23.68 3.88
C GLY A 121 0.21 -24.06 3.08
N THR A 122 -0.13 -23.34 2.00
CA THR A 122 -1.40 -23.47 1.27
C THR A 122 -1.22 -23.10 -0.21
N ASP A 123 -2.07 -23.61 -1.11
CA ASP A 123 -2.13 -23.13 -2.51
C ASP A 123 -3.33 -22.23 -2.80
N ARG A 124 -4.07 -21.83 -1.76
CA ARG A 124 -5.23 -20.95 -1.90
C ARG A 124 -4.79 -19.58 -2.36
N THR A 125 -5.48 -19.05 -3.36
CA THR A 125 -5.21 -17.69 -3.83
C THR A 125 -5.83 -16.70 -2.86
N ILE A 126 -5.02 -15.79 -2.33
CA ILE A 126 -5.49 -14.67 -1.52
C ILE A 126 -6.37 -13.79 -2.42
N GLN A 127 -7.65 -13.64 -2.05
CA GLN A 127 -8.60 -12.82 -2.80
C GLN A 127 -8.75 -11.42 -2.22
N LYS A 128 -8.45 -11.24 -0.93
CA LYS A 128 -8.73 -10.02 -0.19
C LYS A 128 -7.45 -9.23 0.06
N PHE A 129 -7.28 -8.17 -0.73
CA PHE A 129 -6.26 -7.15 -0.50
C PHE A 129 -6.92 -5.83 -0.18
N GLU A 130 -6.43 -5.15 0.85
CA GLU A 130 -6.95 -3.86 1.26
C GLU A 130 -5.82 -2.87 1.49
N LEU A 131 -6.08 -1.59 1.21
CA LEU A 131 -5.24 -0.48 1.63
C LEU A 131 -6.05 0.47 2.52
N CYS A 132 -5.57 0.69 3.74
CA CYS A 132 -6.09 1.67 4.67
C CYS A 132 -5.13 2.87 4.70
N ILE A 133 -5.60 4.03 4.26
CA ILE A 133 -4.85 5.28 4.31
C ILE A 133 -5.36 6.11 5.49
N THR A 134 -4.44 6.54 6.36
CA THR A 134 -4.73 7.36 7.53
C THR A 134 -3.87 8.63 7.53
N SER A 135 -4.38 9.70 8.10
CA SER A 135 -3.55 10.88 8.42
C SER A 135 -2.64 10.59 9.61
N LEU A 136 -1.39 11.04 9.54
CA LEU A 136 -0.51 11.18 10.71
C LEU A 136 -1.05 12.26 11.66
N ALA A 137 -0.63 12.22 12.93
CA ALA A 137 -1.04 13.21 13.93
C ALA A 137 -0.33 14.56 13.76
N SER A 138 0.91 14.55 13.25
CA SER A 138 1.73 15.73 12.98
C SER A 138 2.41 15.65 11.61
N ASN A 139 2.73 16.81 11.04
CA ASN A 139 3.53 16.95 9.83
C ASN A 139 5.02 16.59 10.02
N ASP A 140 5.48 16.52 11.28
CA ASP A 140 6.86 16.16 11.63
C ASP A 140 7.09 14.64 11.65
N GLU A 141 6.02 13.85 11.67
CA GLU A 141 6.11 12.39 11.59
C GLU A 141 6.48 11.94 10.18
N GLN A 142 7.25 10.85 10.10
CA GLN A 142 7.63 10.25 8.83
C GLN A 142 6.47 9.43 8.27
N GLU A 143 6.15 9.64 7.00
CA GLU A 143 5.22 8.79 6.26
C GLU A 143 5.73 7.36 6.25
N ARG A 144 4.83 6.41 6.46
CA ARG A 144 5.19 5.00 6.58
C ARG A 144 4.10 4.10 6.04
N CYS A 145 4.50 2.95 5.53
CA CYS A 145 3.60 1.90 5.13
C CYS A 145 3.98 0.61 5.85
N THR A 146 2.99 -0.06 6.43
CA THR A 146 3.13 -1.40 6.99
C THR A 146 2.19 -2.36 6.29
N VAL A 147 2.52 -3.64 6.36
CA VAL A 147 1.66 -4.71 5.85
C VAL A 147 1.36 -5.68 6.98
N TRP A 148 0.10 -6.10 7.04
CA TRP A 148 -0.36 -7.18 7.88
C TRP A 148 -1.10 -8.19 7.01
N GLY A 149 -1.16 -9.43 7.46
CA GLY A 149 -1.86 -10.49 6.78
C GLY A 149 -2.22 -11.59 7.74
N CYS A 150 -3.22 -12.38 7.38
CA CYS A 150 -3.68 -13.49 8.19
C CYS A 150 -4.11 -14.65 7.29
N PRO A 151 -3.57 -15.86 7.51
CA PRO A 151 -4.08 -17.05 6.84
C PRO A 151 -5.49 -17.36 7.32
N SER A 152 -6.25 -18.08 6.50
CA SER A 152 -7.62 -18.47 6.81
C SER A 152 -7.67 -19.23 8.14
N TYR A 153 -8.68 -18.91 8.94
CA TYR A 153 -8.90 -19.55 10.23
C TYR A 153 -10.39 -19.65 10.53
N THR A 154 -10.73 -20.62 11.37
CA THR A 154 -12.06 -20.69 11.99
C THR A 154 -11.98 -20.28 13.46
N THR A 155 -12.98 -19.53 13.90
CA THR A 155 -13.17 -19.18 15.30
C THR A 155 -14.63 -19.38 15.68
N GLU A 156 -14.86 -19.86 16.89
CA GLU A 156 -16.20 -19.93 17.47
C GLU A 156 -16.55 -18.55 18.07
N ILE A 157 -17.62 -17.93 17.58
CA ILE A 157 -18.18 -16.68 18.11
C ILE A 157 -19.66 -16.95 18.37
N ASP A 158 -20.10 -16.78 19.62
CA ASP A 158 -21.49 -16.99 20.04
C ASP A 158 -22.07 -18.36 19.59
N PHE A 159 -21.30 -19.44 19.77
CA PHE A 159 -21.63 -20.81 19.36
C PHE A 159 -21.81 -21.01 17.86
N ARG A 160 -21.21 -20.16 17.04
CA ARG A 160 -21.15 -20.29 15.58
C ARG A 160 -19.71 -20.32 15.13
N ASP A 161 -19.41 -21.28 14.26
CA ASP A 161 -18.13 -21.32 13.56
C ASP A 161 -18.14 -20.29 12.44
N GLU A 162 -17.27 -19.29 12.54
CA GLU A 162 -17.03 -18.31 11.50
C GLU A 162 -15.64 -18.53 10.91
N THR A 163 -15.60 -18.80 9.61
CA THR A 163 -14.35 -18.90 8.85
C THR A 163 -14.02 -17.56 8.23
N THR A 164 -12.82 -17.05 8.50
CA THR A 164 -12.22 -15.90 7.81
C THR A 164 -11.28 -16.41 6.73
N ASP A 165 -11.35 -15.82 5.54
CA ASP A 165 -10.47 -16.15 4.40
C ASP A 165 -9.07 -15.53 4.55
N ASP A 166 -8.12 -16.03 3.75
CA ASP A 166 -6.78 -15.45 3.64
C ASP A 166 -6.86 -13.97 3.22
N CYS A 167 -6.17 -13.07 3.93
CA CYS A 167 -6.21 -11.64 3.62
C CYS A 167 -4.87 -10.92 3.83
N ILE A 168 -4.70 -9.80 3.11
CA ILE A 168 -3.58 -8.86 3.25
C ILE A 168 -4.12 -7.45 3.37
N VAL A 169 -3.62 -6.71 4.36
CA VAL A 169 -4.00 -5.32 4.62
C VAL A 169 -2.74 -4.46 4.68
N PHE A 170 -2.67 -3.49 3.78
CA PHE A 170 -1.67 -2.43 3.80
C PHE A 170 -2.18 -1.26 4.63
N SER A 171 -1.35 -0.71 5.50
CA SER A 171 -1.66 0.49 6.28
C SER A 171 -0.68 1.59 5.88
N LEU A 172 -1.16 2.63 5.22
CA LEU A 172 -0.37 3.76 4.77
C LEU A 172 -0.71 4.99 5.60
N SER A 173 0.24 5.47 6.39
CA SER A 173 0.11 6.73 7.12
C SER A 173 0.80 7.84 6.35
N VAL A 174 0.03 8.84 5.94
CA VAL A 174 0.51 9.99 5.15
C VAL A 174 0.36 11.29 5.93
N LYS A 175 1.05 12.34 5.50
CA LYS A 175 0.91 13.66 6.12
C LYS A 175 -0.53 14.20 6.00
N PRO A 176 -1.02 14.97 7.00
CA PRO A 176 -2.35 15.58 6.96
C PRO A 176 -2.68 16.32 5.66
N GLU A 177 -1.71 17.05 5.11
CA GLU A 177 -1.85 17.79 3.84
C GLU A 177 -2.05 16.86 2.63
N ALA A 178 -1.33 15.73 2.59
CA ALA A 178 -1.53 14.72 1.56
C ALA A 178 -2.90 14.04 1.70
N PHE A 179 -3.27 13.67 2.93
CA PHE A 179 -4.55 13.03 3.21
C PHE A 179 -5.74 13.93 2.82
N THR A 180 -5.70 15.21 3.19
CA THR A 180 -6.73 16.20 2.84
C THR A 180 -6.89 16.31 1.33
N ARG A 181 -5.78 16.37 0.58
CA ARG A 181 -5.84 16.38 -0.89
C ARG A 181 -6.43 15.11 -1.48
N TYR A 182 -6.22 13.96 -0.84
CA TYR A 182 -6.84 12.70 -1.29
C TYR A 182 -8.35 12.73 -1.07
N ILE A 183 -8.82 13.16 0.10
CA ILE A 183 -10.24 13.35 0.40
C ILE A 183 -10.87 14.31 -0.61
N GLU A 184 -10.28 15.48 -0.84
CA GLU A 184 -10.82 16.46 -1.78
C GLU A 184 -10.95 15.91 -3.21
N LYS A 185 -9.99 15.10 -3.66
CA LYS A 185 -10.08 14.42 -4.97
C LYS A 185 -11.24 13.43 -5.01
N ILE A 186 -11.39 12.62 -3.97
CA ILE A 186 -12.46 11.61 -3.86
C ILE A 186 -13.83 12.29 -3.80
N ASP A 187 -14.01 13.26 -2.91
CA ASP A 187 -15.28 13.96 -2.69
C ASP A 187 -15.75 14.72 -3.94
N ARG A 188 -14.82 15.22 -4.75
CA ARG A 188 -15.13 15.93 -6.00
C ARG A 188 -15.32 14.98 -7.19
N GLY A 189 -15.24 13.66 -7.00
CA GLY A 189 -15.32 12.68 -8.10
C GLY A 189 -14.21 12.85 -9.13
N LEU A 190 -13.00 13.23 -8.69
CA LEU A 190 -11.83 13.46 -9.54
C LEU A 190 -10.86 12.27 -9.58
N VAL A 191 -11.36 11.09 -9.20
CA VAL A 191 -10.59 9.84 -9.13
C VAL A 191 -11.23 8.84 -10.06
N ASP A 192 -10.50 8.47 -11.10
CA ASP A 192 -10.93 7.47 -12.07
C ASP A 192 -10.21 6.12 -11.80
N ASP A 193 -8.95 6.17 -11.38
CA ASP A 193 -8.21 5.00 -10.92
C ASP A 193 -7.27 5.33 -9.74
N VAL A 194 -6.91 4.29 -8.98
CA VAL A 194 -5.87 4.36 -7.94
C VAL A 194 -4.93 3.18 -8.09
N HIS A 195 -3.64 3.47 -8.21
CA HIS A 195 -2.58 2.49 -8.34
C HIS A 195 -1.73 2.53 -7.09
N PHE A 196 -1.46 1.35 -6.55
CA PHE A 196 -0.64 1.16 -5.36
C PHE A 196 0.48 0.18 -5.69
N SER A 197 1.72 0.57 -5.45
CA SER A 197 2.89 -0.26 -5.71
C SER A 197 3.73 -0.38 -4.45
N VAL A 198 4.17 -1.60 -4.13
CA VAL A 198 5.02 -1.88 -2.97
C VAL A 198 6.24 -2.67 -3.40
N GLY A 199 7.41 -2.27 -2.93
CA GLY A 199 8.69 -2.96 -3.14
C GLY A 199 9.36 -3.31 -1.83
N HIS A 200 10.28 -4.27 -1.86
CA HIS A 200 11.03 -4.70 -0.66
C HIS A 200 10.12 -5.02 0.53
N VAL A 201 9.09 -5.84 0.31
CA VAL A 201 8.11 -6.21 1.33
C VAL A 201 8.62 -7.42 2.12
N ASP A 202 8.85 -7.25 3.42
CA ASP A 202 9.20 -8.39 4.27
C ASP A 202 8.02 -9.36 4.32
N GLY A 203 8.30 -10.66 4.31
CA GLY A 203 7.26 -11.69 4.24
C GLY A 203 6.78 -12.05 2.83
N PHE A 204 7.20 -11.35 1.78
CA PHE A 204 6.90 -11.76 0.40
C PHE A 204 8.05 -12.58 -0.20
N TYR A 205 7.69 -13.71 -0.80
CA TYR A 205 8.64 -14.67 -1.36
C TYR A 205 8.21 -15.14 -2.74
N SER A 206 9.15 -15.51 -3.58
CA SER A 206 8.86 -16.21 -4.83
C SER A 206 9.92 -17.26 -5.13
N GLU A 207 9.64 -18.13 -6.09
CA GLU A 207 10.68 -18.92 -6.73
C GLU A 207 11.65 -18.00 -7.47
N TRP A 208 12.89 -18.46 -7.66
CA TRP A 208 13.86 -17.72 -8.45
C TRP A 208 13.40 -17.58 -9.90
N SER A 209 13.53 -16.36 -10.42
CA SER A 209 13.27 -16.03 -11.82
C SER A 209 14.37 -15.09 -12.31
N PRO A 210 14.82 -15.23 -13.57
CA PRO A 210 15.70 -14.23 -14.18
C PRO A 210 14.97 -12.91 -14.49
N SER A 211 13.64 -12.88 -14.39
CA SER A 211 12.81 -11.69 -14.59
C SER A 211 12.68 -10.87 -13.31
N ILE A 212 12.48 -9.56 -13.47
CA ILE A 212 12.04 -8.65 -12.39
C ILE A 212 10.55 -8.77 -12.06
N SER A 213 9.84 -9.66 -12.76
CA SER A 213 8.44 -9.99 -12.53
C SER A 213 8.27 -11.45 -12.10
N THR A 214 7.26 -11.71 -11.28
CA THR A 214 6.86 -13.05 -10.86
C THR A 214 5.36 -13.24 -11.06
N SER A 215 4.96 -14.45 -11.48
CA SER A 215 3.56 -14.84 -11.56
C SER A 215 3.01 -15.35 -10.23
N ARG A 216 3.88 -15.65 -9.25
CA ARG A 216 3.49 -16.22 -7.97
C ARG A 216 4.29 -15.63 -6.82
N VAL A 217 3.59 -15.27 -5.75
CA VAL A 217 4.16 -14.82 -4.49
C VAL A 217 3.59 -15.65 -3.34
N LYS A 218 4.45 -16.18 -2.49
CA LYS A 218 4.11 -16.82 -1.22
C LYS A 218 4.28 -15.80 -0.10
N VAL A 219 3.32 -15.77 0.83
CA VAL A 219 3.27 -14.78 1.90
C VAL A 219 3.49 -15.44 3.26
N LEU A 220 4.49 -14.95 3.99
CA LEU A 220 4.86 -15.42 5.32
C LEU A 220 4.45 -14.38 6.37
N THR A 221 3.47 -14.73 7.19
CA THR A 221 2.94 -13.87 8.26
C THR A 221 3.72 -14.06 9.57
N SER A 222 3.12 -13.69 10.71
CA SER A 222 3.75 -13.75 12.04
C SER A 222 4.18 -15.17 12.43
N ASP A 223 5.08 -15.29 13.42
CA ASP A 223 5.56 -16.60 13.91
C ASP A 223 4.47 -17.41 14.63
N GLN A 224 3.47 -16.73 15.19
CA GLN A 224 2.33 -17.36 15.85
C GLN A 224 1.39 -18.04 14.84
N GLU A 225 1.33 -17.53 13.61
CA GLU A 225 0.49 -18.06 12.53
C GLU A 225 1.25 -19.04 11.63
N HIS A 226 2.49 -18.73 11.28
CA HIS A 226 3.33 -19.54 10.39
C HIS A 226 4.63 -19.96 11.08
N LYS A 227 4.62 -21.14 11.69
CA LYS A 227 5.82 -21.71 12.31
C LYS A 227 6.81 -22.22 11.25
N VAL A 228 8.02 -21.66 11.24
CA VAL A 228 9.11 -22.12 10.37
C VAL A 228 10.07 -22.98 11.17
N THR A 229 10.34 -24.20 10.71
CA THR A 229 11.32 -25.07 11.35
C THR A 229 12.73 -24.59 11.00
N LEU A 230 13.47 -24.14 12.01
CA LEU A 230 14.86 -23.69 11.89
C LEU A 230 15.83 -24.85 12.17
N PRO A 231 17.01 -24.88 11.53
CA PRO A 231 18.08 -25.81 11.89
C PRO A 231 18.64 -25.48 13.28
N THR A 232 19.01 -26.50 14.05
CA THR A 232 19.34 -26.44 15.49
C THR A 232 20.55 -25.56 15.83
N ASP A 233 21.38 -25.23 14.85
CA ASP A 233 22.69 -24.58 15.01
C ASP A 233 22.69 -23.08 14.68
N ARG A 234 21.55 -22.46 14.36
CA ARG A 234 21.52 -21.06 13.89
C ARG A 234 20.38 -20.24 14.46
N GLU A 235 20.75 -19.11 15.06
CA GLU A 235 19.85 -17.98 15.26
C GLU A 235 19.69 -17.27 13.91
N PHE A 236 18.55 -17.47 13.26
CA PHE A 236 18.22 -16.80 12.00
C PHE A 236 16.80 -16.26 12.09
N GLU A 237 16.66 -14.94 11.90
CA GLU A 237 15.35 -14.30 11.83
C GLU A 237 14.88 -14.27 10.36
N VAL A 238 13.83 -15.02 10.09
CA VAL A 238 13.19 -15.06 8.77
C VAL A 238 12.34 -13.79 8.60
N PRO A 239 12.53 -13.00 7.53
CA PRO A 239 11.67 -11.86 7.24
C PRO A 239 10.20 -12.26 7.10
N ARG A 240 9.34 -11.64 7.91
CA ARG A 240 7.89 -11.88 7.97
C ARG A 240 7.15 -10.59 7.65
N LEU A 241 5.86 -10.68 7.32
CA LEU A 241 5.03 -9.51 7.07
C LEU A 241 5.19 -8.46 8.17
N GLY A 242 5.33 -7.21 7.76
CA GLY A 242 5.35 -6.07 8.66
C GLY A 242 5.88 -4.83 7.95
N ARG A 243 7.14 -4.90 7.52
CA ARG A 243 7.85 -3.77 6.92
C ARG A 243 7.75 -3.76 5.40
N ILE A 244 7.59 -2.57 4.84
CA ILE A 244 7.69 -2.29 3.42
C ILE A 244 8.86 -1.32 3.21
N GLY A 245 9.75 -1.63 2.27
CA GLY A 245 10.89 -0.77 1.94
C GLY A 245 10.54 0.36 0.98
N GLU A 246 9.63 0.12 0.03
CA GLU A 246 9.22 1.10 -0.98
C GLU A 246 7.71 1.11 -1.15
N VAL A 247 7.13 2.31 -1.24
CA VAL A 247 5.69 2.49 -1.48
C VAL A 247 5.49 3.62 -2.49
N SER A 248 4.55 3.41 -3.42
CA SER A 248 4.07 4.43 -4.35
C SER A 248 2.56 4.37 -4.44
N LEU A 249 1.91 5.52 -4.36
CA LEU A 249 0.47 5.68 -4.51
C LEU A 249 0.21 6.72 -5.59
N SER A 250 -0.51 6.34 -6.63
CA SER A 250 -0.95 7.23 -7.71
C SER A 250 -2.47 7.25 -7.74
N ILE A 251 -3.06 8.45 -7.67
CA ILE A 251 -4.51 8.68 -7.78
C ILE A 251 -4.71 9.49 -9.05
N ASN A 252 -5.20 8.85 -10.12
CA ASN A 252 -5.25 9.46 -11.44
C ASN A 252 -6.68 9.83 -11.87
N ARG A 253 -6.72 10.75 -12.82
CA ARG A 253 -7.92 11.18 -13.54
C ARG A 253 -7.68 10.98 -15.03
N HIS A 254 -8.60 10.30 -15.71
CA HIS A 254 -8.62 10.14 -17.16
C HIS A 254 -9.27 11.38 -17.77
N LEU A 255 -8.50 12.08 -18.61
CA LEU A 255 -8.98 13.21 -19.38
C LEU A 255 -8.89 12.84 -20.84
N GLU A 256 -10.03 12.72 -21.51
CA GLU A 256 -10.06 12.62 -22.96
C GLU A 256 -9.65 13.97 -23.54
N LEU A 257 -8.43 14.02 -24.05
CA LEU A 257 -7.97 15.17 -24.83
C LEU A 257 -8.61 15.04 -26.21
N VAL A 258 -9.66 15.82 -26.45
CA VAL A 258 -10.19 15.98 -27.80
C VAL A 258 -9.11 16.69 -28.62
N ASP A 259 -8.53 15.98 -29.58
CA ASP A 259 -7.68 16.60 -30.59
C ASP A 259 -8.51 17.68 -31.27
N ASN A 260 -8.20 18.96 -30.99
CA ASN A 260 -8.76 20.06 -31.75
C ASN A 260 -8.39 19.79 -33.21
N PRO A 261 -9.36 19.54 -34.11
CA PRO A 261 -9.02 19.34 -35.50
C PRO A 261 -8.25 20.57 -35.98
N PRO A 262 -7.13 20.39 -36.71
CA PRO A 262 -6.35 21.51 -37.21
C PRO A 262 -7.30 22.42 -38.00
N HIS A 263 -7.34 23.69 -37.59
CA HIS A 263 -8.16 24.77 -38.16
C HIS A 263 -8.53 24.49 -39.62
N ALA A 264 -9.77 24.04 -39.83
CA ALA A 264 -10.34 23.95 -41.15
C ALA A 264 -10.23 25.34 -41.79
N HIS A 265 -9.65 25.35 -42.98
CA HIS A 265 -9.44 26.51 -43.84
C HIS A 265 -10.59 27.51 -43.78
N ALA A 266 -10.22 28.80 -43.84
CA ALA A 266 -11.13 29.91 -44.05
C ALA A 266 -12.13 29.61 -45.17
N VAL A 267 -13.33 29.18 -44.79
CA VAL A 267 -14.48 29.15 -45.70
C VAL A 267 -15.08 30.54 -45.63
N GLU A 268 -14.99 31.25 -46.74
CA GLU A 268 -15.63 32.54 -46.95
C GLU A 268 -17.13 32.48 -46.62
N PRO A 269 -17.70 33.56 -46.06
CA PRO A 269 -19.09 33.57 -45.61
C PRO A 269 -20.03 33.57 -46.82
N LYS A 270 -20.75 32.46 -47.02
CA LYS A 270 -22.01 32.49 -47.76
C LYS A 270 -23.16 32.62 -46.78
N THR A 271 -23.69 33.84 -46.75
CA THR A 271 -24.94 34.23 -46.12
C THR A 271 -26.09 33.40 -46.69
N GLU A 272 -26.76 32.60 -45.87
CA GLU A 272 -28.14 32.22 -46.13
C GLU A 272 -28.93 32.11 -44.82
N VAL A 273 -30.03 32.85 -44.81
CA VAL A 273 -30.95 33.10 -43.70
C VAL A 273 -31.95 31.95 -43.66
N GLY A 274 -32.09 31.26 -42.51
CA GLY A 274 -33.08 30.19 -42.39
C GLY A 274 -33.29 29.73 -40.94
N ALA A 275 -34.43 30.12 -40.39
CA ALA A 275 -34.91 29.93 -39.02
C ALA A 275 -34.86 28.50 -38.45
N GLY A 276 -34.38 28.41 -37.20
CA GLY A 276 -35.10 27.79 -36.09
C GLY A 276 -35.01 26.28 -35.92
N ILE A 277 -34.32 25.84 -34.84
CA ILE A 277 -34.91 25.11 -33.70
C ILE A 277 -33.82 25.03 -32.61
N GLU A 278 -34.15 25.58 -31.45
CA GLU A 278 -33.31 25.71 -30.27
C GLU A 278 -33.49 24.46 -29.40
N LEU A 279 -32.47 23.61 -29.29
CA LEU A 279 -32.42 22.53 -28.30
C LEU A 279 -31.38 22.88 -27.23
N ARG A 280 -31.87 23.17 -26.03
CA ARG A 280 -31.09 23.64 -24.88
C ARG A 280 -30.65 22.45 -24.02
N ALA A 281 -29.36 22.14 -24.01
CA ALA A 281 -28.72 21.27 -23.04
C ALA A 281 -28.01 22.10 -21.95
N PRO A 282 -27.83 21.59 -20.71
CA PRO A 282 -27.38 22.37 -19.57
C PRO A 282 -25.87 22.68 -19.68
N GLN A 283 -25.53 23.96 -19.68
CA GLN A 283 -24.15 24.42 -19.56
C GLN A 283 -23.73 24.39 -18.09
N ALA A 284 -22.87 23.44 -17.73
CA ALA A 284 -22.02 23.57 -16.54
C ALA A 284 -20.79 24.40 -16.94
N THR A 285 -20.84 25.70 -16.69
CA THR A 285 -19.68 26.59 -16.82
C THR A 285 -18.74 26.37 -15.64
N THR A 286 -17.75 25.50 -15.84
CA THR A 286 -16.61 25.37 -14.92
C THR A 286 -15.53 26.36 -15.35
N ASN A 287 -15.34 27.43 -14.56
CA ASN A 287 -14.28 28.42 -14.74
C ASN A 287 -12.90 27.75 -14.68
N LEU A 288 -12.25 27.60 -15.84
CA LEU A 288 -10.91 27.01 -16.01
C LEU A 288 -9.81 28.09 -16.06
N GLN A 289 -9.84 29.05 -15.12
CA GLN A 289 -8.85 30.15 -15.07
C GLN A 289 -8.07 30.24 -13.74
N ALA A 290 -8.22 29.28 -12.82
CA ALA A 290 -7.56 29.31 -11.50
C ALA A 290 -6.38 28.32 -11.35
N LEU A 291 -5.70 27.93 -12.44
CA LEU A 291 -4.66 26.89 -12.41
C LEU A 291 -3.25 27.36 -12.81
N THR A 292 -3.03 28.66 -12.99
CA THR A 292 -1.72 29.21 -13.39
C THR A 292 -0.78 29.57 -12.23
N ASP A 293 -1.24 29.56 -10.98
CA ASP A 293 -0.37 29.83 -9.82
C ASP A 293 -0.06 28.52 -9.07
N SER A 294 0.71 27.64 -9.73
CA SER A 294 1.20 26.41 -9.09
C SER A 294 2.58 26.63 -8.47
N PRO A 295 2.75 26.42 -7.15
CA PRO A 295 4.04 26.52 -6.44
C PRO A 295 5.13 25.57 -6.98
N MET A 296 4.75 24.63 -7.86
CA MET A 296 5.64 23.69 -8.55
C MET A 296 6.63 24.39 -9.51
N MET A 297 6.28 25.56 -10.06
CA MET A 297 7.19 26.31 -10.93
C MET A 297 8.39 26.91 -10.20
N HIS A 298 8.24 27.25 -8.91
CA HIS A 298 9.35 27.72 -8.08
C HIS A 298 10.33 26.58 -7.73
N VAL A 299 9.84 25.36 -7.54
CA VAL A 299 10.66 24.16 -7.27
C VAL A 299 11.47 23.76 -8.51
N LEU A 300 10.90 23.84 -9.70
CA LEU A 300 11.62 23.55 -10.95
C LEU A 300 12.72 24.58 -11.25
N GLN A 301 12.53 25.84 -10.87
CA GLN A 301 13.56 26.87 -11.03
C GLN A 301 14.71 26.74 -10.02
N SER A 302 14.45 26.30 -8.78
CA SER A 302 15.50 26.08 -7.78
C SER A 302 16.38 24.87 -8.12
N LEU A 303 15.79 23.79 -8.65
CA LEU A 303 16.52 22.61 -9.13
C LEU A 303 17.48 22.92 -10.28
N LYS A 304 17.07 23.77 -11.24
CA LYS A 304 17.95 24.21 -12.33
C LYS A 304 19.19 24.95 -11.81
N ARG A 305 19.04 25.80 -10.78
CA ARG A 305 20.17 26.53 -10.19
C ARG A 305 21.13 25.60 -9.45
N ALA A 306 20.63 24.62 -8.72
CA ALA A 306 21.45 23.63 -8.02
C ALA A 306 22.30 22.80 -9.01
N ALA A 307 21.71 22.33 -10.11
CA ALA A 307 22.43 21.56 -11.13
C ALA A 307 23.58 22.35 -11.78
N TRP A 308 23.37 23.65 -12.04
CA TRP A 308 24.41 24.53 -12.58
C TRP A 308 25.59 24.74 -11.61
N LEU A 309 25.32 24.85 -10.30
CA LEU A 309 26.38 24.96 -9.29
C LEU A 309 27.20 23.67 -9.17
N SER A 310 26.55 22.50 -9.25
CA SER A 310 27.26 21.21 -9.24
C SER A 310 28.15 21.04 -10.47
N ALA A 311 27.69 21.45 -11.65
CA ALA A 311 28.50 21.41 -12.88
C ALA A 311 29.72 22.33 -12.79
N TRP A 312 29.56 23.54 -12.22
CA TRP A 312 30.67 24.47 -11.98
C TRP A 312 31.70 23.91 -10.99
N ALA A 313 31.24 23.29 -9.89
CA ALA A 313 32.13 22.70 -8.89
C ALA A 313 32.94 21.53 -9.48
N LEU A 314 32.31 20.66 -10.29
CA LEU A 314 32.99 19.59 -11.02
C LEU A 314 34.01 20.13 -12.01
N GLY A 315 33.66 21.18 -12.77
CA GLY A 315 34.58 21.83 -13.70
C GLY A 315 35.82 22.42 -13.01
N LEU A 316 35.62 23.11 -11.88
CA LEU A 316 36.71 23.66 -11.06
C LEU A 316 37.61 22.55 -10.49
N LEU A 317 37.04 21.45 -10.00
CA LEU A 317 37.79 20.30 -9.51
C LEU A 317 38.69 19.72 -10.62
N LEU A 318 38.17 19.61 -11.84
CA LEU A 318 38.89 19.09 -13.00
C LEU A 318 40.08 20.00 -13.39
N VAL A 319 39.89 21.32 -13.34
CA VAL A 319 40.96 22.30 -13.57
C VAL A 319 42.07 22.19 -12.51
N VAL A 320 41.72 22.03 -11.23
CA VAL A 320 42.69 21.86 -10.14
C VAL A 320 43.50 20.56 -10.30
N ILE A 321 42.86 19.47 -10.74
CA ILE A 321 43.54 18.19 -11.00
C ILE A 321 44.52 18.33 -12.18
N LEU A 322 44.14 19.06 -13.24
CA LEU A 322 44.99 19.29 -14.40
C LEU A 322 46.18 20.20 -14.11
N LEU A 323 46.03 21.21 -13.25
CA LEU A 323 47.12 22.11 -12.84
C LEU A 323 48.13 21.47 -11.87
N ARG A 324 47.79 20.33 -11.25
CA ARG A 324 48.69 19.58 -10.35
C ARG A 324 49.50 18.48 -11.03
N ARG A 325 49.31 18.26 -12.33
CA ARG A 325 50.12 17.36 -13.16
C ARG A 325 51.15 18.16 -13.95
#